data_AF-A0A6N7AEK1-F1
#
_entry.id   AF-A0A6N7AEK1-F1
#
_cell.length_a   1.000
_cell.length_b   1.000
_cell.length_c   1.000
_cell.angle_alpha   90.00
_cell.angle_beta   90.00
_cell.angle_gamma   90.00
#
_symmetry.space_group_name_H-M   'P 1'
#
loop_
_entity.id
_entity.type
_entity.pdbx_description
1 polymer ?
#
loop_
_entity_poly.entity_id
_entity_poly.type
_entity_poly.pdbx_seq_one_letter_code
_entity_poly.pdbx_strand_id
1 'polypeptide(L)'
;MESTLTAIELTGTVDKQRKLRLDDLLPIAGPRRVRVIVLYSLDEEWNETEWLQAAARNPAFEYLKDAAEDIYTLADGKSLYDEA
;
A
#
# COMPACT_ATOMS: atom_id res chain seq x y z
N MET A 1 20.58 -17.45 28.07
CA MET A 1 21.06 -17.93 26.76
C MET A 1 20.25 -17.21 25.71
N GLU A 2 20.85 -16.25 24.99
CA GLU A 2 20.23 -15.66 23.81
C GLU A 2 20.15 -16.73 22.72
N SER A 3 18.93 -17.06 22.30
CA SER A 3 18.71 -17.86 21.11
C SER A 3 18.74 -16.93 19.90
N THR A 4 19.73 -17.11 19.02
CA THR A 4 19.80 -16.40 17.74
C THR A 4 18.59 -16.80 16.89
N LEU A 5 17.68 -15.86 16.66
CA LEU A 5 16.51 -16.02 15.80
C LEU A 5 16.84 -15.45 14.42
N THR A 6 16.59 -16.24 13.37
CA THR A 6 16.67 -15.78 11.99
C THR A 6 15.25 -15.64 11.46
N ALA A 7 14.90 -14.46 10.95
CA ALA A 7 13.60 -14.17 10.33
C ALA A 7 13.71 -14.28 8.81
N ILE A 8 12.65 -14.80 8.17
CA ILE A 8 12.51 -14.89 6.72
C ILE A 8 11.17 -14.23 6.40
N GLU A 9 11.18 -13.22 5.54
CA GLU A 9 9.97 -12.60 5.03
C GLU A 9 9.53 -13.33 3.76
N LEU A 10 8.25 -13.73 3.72
CA LEU A 10 7.59 -14.34 2.57
C LEU A 10 6.18 -13.80 2.49
N THR A 11 5.68 -13.67 1.27
CA THR A 11 4.30 -13.29 1.00
C THR A 11 3.40 -14.52 0.93
N GLY A 12 2.13 -14.30 1.17
CA GLY A 12 1.11 -15.33 1.13
C GLY A 12 -0.27 -14.76 1.42
N THR A 13 -1.28 -15.57 1.15
CA THR A 13 -2.68 -15.20 1.34
C THR A 13 -3.31 -16.10 2.40
N VAL A 14 -4.16 -15.53 3.25
CA VAL A 14 -5.04 -16.31 4.13
C VAL A 14 -6.29 -16.71 3.34
N ASP A 15 -6.47 -18.01 3.10
CA ASP A 15 -7.60 -18.50 2.32
C ASP A 15 -8.94 -18.45 3.09
N LYS A 16 -10.04 -18.77 2.40
CA LYS A 16 -11.40 -18.78 2.99
C LYS A 16 -11.54 -19.74 4.17
N GLN A 17 -10.64 -20.72 4.31
CA GLN A 17 -10.59 -21.67 5.41
C GLN A 17 -9.70 -21.19 6.56
N ARG A 18 -9.22 -19.93 6.51
CA ARG A 18 -8.29 -19.32 7.47
C ARG A 18 -6.93 -20.03 7.53
N LYS A 19 -6.50 -20.61 6.42
CA LYS A 19 -5.17 -21.22 6.29
C LYS A 19 -4.24 -20.27 5.56
N LEU A 20 -3.04 -20.08 6.10
CA LEU A 20 -1.97 -19.37 5.40
C LEU A 20 -1.47 -20.22 4.24
N ARG A 21 -1.58 -19.69 3.02
CA ARG A 21 -0.96 -20.23 1.82
C ARG A 21 0.19 -19.30 1.44
N LEU A 22 1.41 -19.82 1.48
CA LEU A 22 2.59 -19.08 1.03
C LEU A 22 2.64 -19.09 -0.50
N ASP A 23 3.14 -18.01 -1.08
CA ASP A 23 3.29 -17.92 -2.53
C ASP A 23 4.44 -18.82 -3.02
N ASP A 24 5.46 -19.02 -2.18
CA ASP A 24 6.66 -19.82 -2.45
C ASP A 24 6.96 -20.84 -1.34
N LEU A 25 7.88 -21.76 -1.64
CA LEU A 25 8.41 -22.71 -0.66
C LEU A 25 9.29 -22.01 0.37
N LEU A 26 9.19 -22.45 1.63
CA LEU A 26 10.08 -21.99 2.70
C LEU A 26 11.55 -22.35 2.36
N PRO A 27 12.49 -21.39 2.36
CA PRO A 27 13.90 -21.64 2.03
C PRO A 27 14.67 -22.27 3.20
N ILE A 28 14.05 -23.23 3.89
CA ILE A 28 14.64 -23.99 5.01
C ILE A 28 14.33 -25.49 4.86
N ALA A 29 15.33 -26.33 5.10
CA ALA A 29 15.14 -27.78 5.09
C ALA A 29 14.36 -28.25 6.33
N GLY A 30 13.39 -29.15 6.12
CA GLY A 30 12.59 -29.78 7.16
C GLY A 30 13.07 -31.18 7.56
N PRO A 31 12.49 -31.78 8.63
CA PRO A 31 11.43 -31.24 9.49
C PRO A 31 12.00 -30.31 10.59
N ARG A 32 11.40 -29.12 10.76
CA ARG A 32 11.86 -28.14 11.76
C ARG A 32 10.68 -27.38 12.35
N ARG A 33 10.70 -27.13 13.67
CA ARG A 33 9.72 -26.28 14.35
C ARG A 33 10.09 -24.81 14.14
N VAL A 34 9.13 -23.99 13.72
CA VAL A 34 9.30 -22.56 13.47
C VAL A 34 8.28 -21.74 14.26
N ARG A 35 8.56 -20.45 14.44
CA ARG A 35 7.61 -19.45 14.96
C ARG A 35 7.15 -18.59 13.79
N VAL A 36 5.84 -18.39 13.64
CA VAL A 36 5.25 -17.63 12.53
C VAL A 36 4.68 -16.32 13.06
N ILE A 37 4.96 -15.22 12.37
CA ILE A 37 4.32 -13.91 12.55
C ILE A 37 3.58 -13.60 11.24
N VAL A 38 2.31 -13.23 11.33
CA VAL A 38 1.48 -12.87 10.17
C VAL A 38 1.21 -11.38 10.24
N LEU A 39 1.58 -10.66 9.18
CA LEU A 39 1.32 -9.23 9.01
C LEU A 39 0.33 -9.08 7.85
N TYR A 40 -0.75 -8.34 8.06
CA TYR A 40 -1.77 -8.07 7.04
C TYR A 40 -2.35 -6.67 7.25
N SER A 41 -2.75 -6.01 6.16
CA SER A 41 -3.46 -4.73 6.23
C SER A 41 -4.90 -4.98 6.68
N LEU A 42 -5.41 -4.15 7.60
CA LEU A 42 -6.82 -4.17 7.96
C LEU A 42 -7.69 -3.44 6.93
N ASP A 43 -7.06 -2.60 6.11
CA ASP A 43 -7.72 -1.82 5.07
C ASP A 43 -7.45 -2.51 3.72
N GLU A 44 -8.49 -3.15 3.17
CA GLU A 44 -8.45 -3.83 1.86
C GLU A 44 -8.60 -2.85 0.67
N GLU A 45 -8.95 -1.60 0.93
CA GLU A 45 -9.01 -0.54 -0.07
C GLU A 45 -8.05 0.56 0.33
N TRP A 46 -7.14 0.95 -0.56
CA TRP A 46 -6.60 2.30 -0.52
C TRP A 46 -7.76 3.23 -0.75
N ASN A 47 -8.38 3.70 0.33
CA ASN A 47 -9.40 4.72 0.27
C ASN A 47 -8.77 5.92 -0.45
N GLU A 48 -9.24 6.22 -1.65
CA GLU A 48 -8.76 7.34 -2.46
C GLU A 48 -8.78 8.63 -1.64
N THR A 49 -9.74 8.78 -0.74
CA THR A 49 -9.82 9.90 0.21
C THR A 49 -8.64 9.93 1.18
N GLU A 50 -8.20 8.79 1.72
CA GLU A 50 -7.05 8.72 2.62
C GLU A 50 -5.74 8.99 1.87
N TRP A 51 -5.62 8.48 0.65
CA TRP A 51 -4.48 8.75 -0.20
C TRP A 51 -4.41 10.24 -0.60
N LEU A 52 -5.55 10.84 -0.97
CA LEU A 52 -5.66 12.26 -1.29
C LEU A 52 -5.37 13.13 -0.05
N GLN A 53 -5.85 12.74 1.13
CA GLN A 53 -5.54 13.44 2.39
C GLN A 53 -4.06 13.33 2.77
N ALA A 54 -3.44 12.17 2.56
CA ALA A 54 -2.02 11.97 2.82
C ALA A 54 -1.17 12.80 1.86
N ALA A 55 -1.49 12.81 0.56
CA ALA A 55 -0.81 13.63 -0.44
C ALA A 55 -0.96 15.13 -0.13
N ALA A 56 -2.17 15.60 0.19
CA ALA A 56 -2.45 17.00 0.49
C ALA A 56 -1.75 17.53 1.75
N ARG A 57 -1.37 16.65 2.68
CA ARG A 57 -0.70 17.02 3.94
C ARG A 57 0.80 16.71 3.96
N ASN A 58 1.34 16.14 2.88
CA ASN A 58 2.75 15.72 2.85
C ASN A 58 3.66 16.92 2.54
N PRO A 59 4.64 17.24 3.40
CA PRO A 59 5.56 18.37 3.21
C PRO A 59 6.37 18.31 1.90
N ALA A 60 6.57 17.13 1.32
CA ALA A 60 7.27 16.96 0.04
C ALA A 60 6.55 17.65 -1.13
N PHE A 61 5.26 17.97 -0.98
CA PHE A 61 4.43 18.62 -2.00
C PHE A 61 4.08 20.09 -1.65
N GLU A 62 4.71 20.69 -0.64
CA GLU A 62 4.45 22.10 -0.28
C GLU A 62 4.68 23.08 -1.44
N TYR A 63 5.60 22.75 -2.36
CA TYR A 63 5.88 23.58 -3.54
C TYR A 63 4.66 23.76 -4.45
N LEU A 64 3.71 22.81 -4.48
CA LEU A 64 2.48 22.91 -5.27
C LEU A 64 1.53 24.00 -4.78
N LYS A 65 1.80 24.63 -3.62
CA LYS A 65 1.04 25.78 -3.13
C LYS A 65 1.53 27.11 -3.70
N ASP A 66 2.65 27.12 -4.43
CA ASP A 66 3.12 28.32 -5.10
C ASP A 66 2.17 28.65 -6.26
N ALA A 67 1.75 29.91 -6.37
CA ALA A 67 0.89 30.38 -7.46
C ALA A 67 1.51 30.17 -8.85
N ALA A 68 2.84 30.02 -8.94
CA ALA A 68 3.51 29.64 -10.17
C ALA A 68 3.15 28.22 -10.65
N GLU A 69 2.74 27.33 -9.75
CA GLU A 69 2.34 25.96 -10.05
C GLU A 69 0.84 25.83 -10.40
N ASP A 70 0.06 26.91 -10.28
CA ASP A 70 -1.34 27.02 -10.75
C ASP A 70 -1.41 27.17 -12.28
N ILE A 71 -0.86 26.19 -13.00
CA ILE A 71 -0.68 26.22 -14.46
C ILE A 71 -1.99 26.00 -15.26
N TYR A 72 -3.09 25.70 -14.57
CA TYR A 72 -4.43 25.56 -15.17
C TYR A 72 -5.37 26.62 -14.62
N THR A 73 -6.10 27.24 -15.52
CA THR A 73 -7.13 28.24 -15.24
C THR A 73 -8.51 27.69 -15.59
N LEU A 74 -9.55 28.33 -15.05
CA LEU A 74 -10.94 27.98 -15.36
C LEU A 74 -11.27 28.10 -16.87
N ALA A 75 -10.50 28.90 -17.61
CA ALA A 75 -10.68 29.08 -19.05
C ALA A 75 -10.08 27.94 -19.89
N ASP A 76 -9.22 27.11 -19.31
CA ASP A 76 -8.57 25.99 -20.01
C ASP A 76 -9.48 24.76 -20.12
N GLY A 77 -10.56 24.73 -19.34
CA GLY A 77 -11.60 23.71 -19.43
C GLY A 77 -12.38 23.83 -20.72
N LYS A 78 -12.66 22.69 -21.37
CA LYS A 78 -13.68 22.62 -22.43
C LYS A 78 -15.06 22.48 -21.80
N SER A 79 -16.05 23.10 -22.42
CA SER A 79 -17.46 22.88 -22.06
C SER A 79 -17.76 21.39 -22.13
N LEU A 80 -18.33 20.84 -21.05
CA LEU A 80 -18.79 19.45 -20.99
C LEU A 80 -20.13 19.25 -21.70
N TYR A 81 -20.74 20.33 -22.21
CA TYR A 81 -21.95 20.26 -23.01
C TYR A 81 -21.58 20.11 -24.50
N ASP A 82 -21.88 18.94 -25.07
CA ASP A 82 -22.05 18.82 -26.52
C ASP A 82 -23.26 19.68 -26.91
N GLU A 83 -23.10 20.53 -27.92
CA GLU A 83 -24.23 21.26 -28.52
C GLU A 83 -25.28 20.24 -29.01
N ALA A 84 -26.51 20.39 -28.52
CA ALA A 84 -27.66 19.53 -28.85
C ALA A 84 -28.18 19.78 -30.27
#